data_AF-V5HNB0-F1
#
_entry.id   AF-V5HNB0-F1
#
_cell.length_a   1.000
_cell.length_b   1.000
_cell.length_c   1.000
_cell.angle_alpha   90.00
_cell.angle_beta   90.00
_cell.angle_gamma   90.00
#
_symmetry.space_group_name_H-M   'P 1'
#
loop_
_entity.id
_entity.type
_entity.pdbx_description
1 polymer ?
#
loop_
_entity_poly.entity_id
_entity_poly.type
_entity_poly.pdbx_seq_one_letter_code
_entity_poly.pdbx_strand_id
1 'polypeptide(L)'
;KFKTLEEWLDVQLVITKLRPIRKQAKRSLRNHQEIKVSYLQNSLKELMDFIKNKNEFTTDDLVVLLTGRDIAVYNSESQKVESQGTLGYAYVGGACRESRVGMVEDKANMFIGSAH
;
A
#
# COMPACT_ATOMS: atom_id res chain seq x y z
N LYS A 1 -6.41 -18.40 13.94
CA LYS A 1 -7.43 -18.59 12.86
C LYS A 1 -7.97 -17.20 12.55
N PHE A 2 -7.63 -16.62 11.39
CA PHE A 2 -8.14 -15.29 11.01
C PHE A 2 -9.66 -15.43 10.85
N LYS A 3 -10.43 -14.67 11.63
CA LYS A 3 -11.89 -14.66 11.56
C LYS A 3 -12.30 -13.84 10.34
N THR A 4 -13.23 -14.40 9.58
CA THR A 4 -13.96 -13.75 8.49
C THR A 4 -14.63 -12.47 9.00
N LEU A 5 -14.60 -11.42 8.17
CA LEU A 5 -15.02 -10.07 8.55
C LEU A 5 -16.54 -9.94 8.74
N GLU A 6 -17.34 -10.87 8.21
CA GLU A 6 -18.81 -10.92 8.30
C GLU A 6 -19.33 -12.36 8.08
N GLU A 7 -20.55 -12.68 8.55
CA GLU A 7 -21.15 -14.04 8.46
C GLU A 7 -21.36 -14.55 7.03
N TRP A 8 -21.41 -13.64 6.05
CA TRP A 8 -21.66 -13.93 4.63
C TRP A 8 -20.38 -13.94 3.78
N LEU A 9 -19.21 -13.68 4.38
CA LEU A 9 -17.95 -13.53 3.66
C LEU A 9 -17.00 -14.68 4.01
N ASP A 10 -16.95 -15.73 3.19
CA ASP A 10 -15.96 -16.80 3.32
C ASP A 10 -14.68 -16.44 2.53
N VAL A 11 -13.79 -15.71 3.20
CA VAL A 11 -12.51 -15.27 2.64
C VAL A 11 -11.37 -15.74 3.54
N GLN A 12 -10.42 -16.46 2.94
CA GLN A 12 -9.16 -16.82 3.58
C GLN A 12 -8.02 -15.97 3.02
N LEU A 13 -7.43 -15.12 3.87
CA LEU A 13 -6.21 -14.41 3.51
C LEU A 13 -5.00 -15.33 3.66
N VAL A 14 -4.29 -15.57 2.55
CA VAL A 14 -3.07 -16.38 2.52
C VAL A 14 -1.89 -15.50 2.11
N ILE A 15 -0.90 -15.36 3.00
CA ILE A 15 0.35 -14.65 2.69
C ILE A 15 1.29 -15.63 2.00
N THR A 16 1.44 -15.49 0.68
CA THR A 16 2.30 -16.35 -0.14
C THR A 16 3.76 -15.92 -0.12
N LYS A 17 4.01 -14.61 0.07
CA LYS A 17 5.36 -14.02 0.02
C LYS A 17 5.47 -12.78 0.90
N LEU A 18 6.59 -12.64 1.61
CA LEU A 18 6.99 -11.43 2.32
C LEU A 18 8.33 -10.93 1.77
N ARG A 19 8.38 -9.67 1.34
CA ARG A 19 9.57 -9.08 0.74
C ARG A 19 9.98 -7.77 1.43
N PRO A 20 11.16 -7.73 2.08
CA PRO A 20 11.70 -6.47 2.57
C PRO A 20 12.26 -5.63 1.41
N ILE A 21 11.81 -4.39 1.30
CA ILE A 21 12.34 -3.43 0.31
C ILE A 21 13.68 -2.87 0.81
N ARG A 22 14.79 -3.35 0.24
CA ARG A 22 16.16 -2.86 0.52
C ARG A 22 16.45 -1.53 -0.20
N LYS A 23 17.45 -0.77 0.28
CA LYS A 23 17.79 0.62 -0.13
C LYS A 23 17.83 0.90 -1.64
N GLN A 24 18.19 -0.05 -2.49
CA GLN A 24 18.23 0.15 -3.95
C GLN A 24 16.83 0.21 -4.59
N ALA A 25 15.87 -0.61 -4.15
CA ALA A 25 14.48 -0.53 -4.61
C ALA A 25 13.76 0.71 -4.05
N LYS A 26 14.19 1.21 -2.88
CA LYS A 26 13.73 2.51 -2.35
C LYS A 26 14.01 3.67 -3.30
N ARG A 27 15.05 3.62 -4.15
CA ARG A 27 15.35 4.70 -5.12
C ARG A 27 14.35 4.75 -6.29
N SER A 28 13.86 3.59 -6.74
CA SER A 28 12.89 3.52 -7.84
C SER A 28 11.49 4.01 -7.44
N LEU A 29 11.19 4.03 -6.13
CA LEU A 29 9.96 4.56 -5.51
C LEU A 29 10.19 5.95 -4.88
N ARG A 30 11.27 6.64 -5.24
CA ARG A 30 11.72 7.92 -4.64
C ARG A 30 12.09 8.95 -5.69
N ASN A 31 11.27 9.09 -6.72
CA ASN A 31 11.31 10.33 -7.48
C ASN A 31 10.43 11.35 -6.74
N HIS A 32 10.91 11.86 -5.60
CA HIS A 32 10.71 13.21 -5.05
C HIS A 32 11.36 13.29 -3.66
N GLN A 33 12.24 14.27 -3.48
CA GLN A 33 13.12 14.45 -2.33
C GLN A 33 12.37 14.84 -1.05
N GLU A 34 12.93 14.39 0.08
CA GLU A 34 12.78 14.93 1.44
C GLU A 34 11.43 15.51 1.89
N ILE A 35 10.39 14.68 1.92
CA ILE A 35 9.32 14.81 2.92
C ILE A 35 9.06 13.40 3.50
N LYS A 36 8.90 13.30 4.82
CA LYS A 36 8.60 12.03 5.52
C LYS A 36 7.25 11.42 5.10
N VAL A 37 6.45 12.16 4.34
CA VAL A 37 5.10 11.84 3.89
C VAL A 37 5.12 11.00 2.60
N SER A 38 4.28 9.96 2.54
CA SER A 38 3.99 9.23 1.31
C SER A 38 2.78 9.86 0.64
N TYR A 39 2.91 10.23 -0.63
CA TYR A 39 1.81 10.80 -1.42
C TYR A 39 0.85 9.69 -1.83
N LEU A 40 -0.31 9.64 -1.20
CA LEU A 40 -1.23 8.50 -1.23
C LEU A 40 -1.56 7.97 -2.65
N GLN A 41 -1.98 8.81 -3.60
CA GLN A 41 -2.30 8.35 -4.96
C GLN A 41 -1.05 8.02 -5.79
N ASN A 42 -0.02 8.87 -5.72
CA ASN A 42 1.21 8.68 -6.50
C ASN A 42 1.96 7.43 -6.04
N SER A 43 2.09 7.22 -4.74
CA SER A 43 2.76 6.04 -4.19
C SER A 43 2.01 4.75 -4.52
N LEU A 44 0.66 4.77 -4.58
CA LEU A 44 -0.11 3.57 -4.95
C LEU A 44 0.05 3.27 -6.45
N LYS A 45 0.05 4.31 -7.29
CA LYS A 45 0.35 4.19 -8.71
C LYS A 45 1.77 3.70 -8.97
N GLU A 46 2.76 4.22 -8.25
CA GLU A 46 4.15 3.77 -8.35
C GLU A 46 4.30 2.29 -7.97
N LEU A 47 3.59 1.82 -6.94
CA LEU A 47 3.55 0.40 -6.59
C LEU A 47 2.93 -0.44 -7.72
N MET A 48 1.81 0.02 -8.29
CA MET A 48 1.18 -0.64 -9.44
C MET A 48 2.13 -0.76 -10.64
N ASP A 49 2.79 0.34 -11.00
CA ASP A 49 3.74 0.39 -12.12
C ASP A 49 4.99 -0.47 -11.84
N PHE A 50 5.43 -0.53 -10.58
CA PHE A 50 6.54 -1.39 -10.14
C PHE A 50 6.22 -2.88 -10.31
N ILE A 51 5.03 -3.33 -9.89
CA ILE A 51 4.68 -4.76 -9.96
C ILE A 51 4.36 -5.22 -11.38
N LYS A 52 3.87 -4.33 -12.25
CA LYS A 52 3.48 -4.67 -13.63
C LYS A 52 4.62 -5.28 -14.45
N ASN A 53 5.85 -4.87 -14.19
CA ASN A 53 7.05 -5.29 -14.93
C ASN A 53 7.85 -6.39 -14.23
N LYS A 54 7.24 -7.11 -13.28
CA LYS A 54 7.92 -8.05 -12.41
C LYS A 54 7.18 -9.38 -12.38
N ASN A 55 7.75 -10.38 -13.06
CA ASN A 55 7.23 -11.75 -13.14
C ASN A 55 6.93 -12.38 -11.78
N GLU A 56 7.55 -11.89 -10.71
CA GLU A 56 7.35 -12.41 -9.37
C GLU A 56 5.98 -12.08 -8.74
N PHE A 57 5.23 -11.13 -9.31
CA PHE A 57 3.91 -10.69 -8.81
C PHE A 57 2.77 -11.02 -9.79
N THR A 58 3.04 -11.72 -10.89
CA THR A 58 2.05 -11.96 -11.94
C THR A 58 0.92 -12.87 -11.49
N THR A 59 1.18 -13.78 -10.54
CA THR A 59 0.19 -14.73 -10.02
C THR A 59 -0.38 -14.33 -8.65
N ASP A 60 0.06 -13.20 -8.07
CA ASP A 60 -0.46 -12.74 -6.79
C ASP A 60 -1.81 -12.04 -6.99
N ASP A 61 -2.84 -12.41 -6.22
CA ASP A 61 -4.18 -11.80 -6.28
C ASP A 61 -4.23 -10.37 -5.72
N LEU A 62 -3.32 -10.06 -4.79
CA LEU A 62 -3.17 -8.78 -4.12
C LEU A 62 -1.71 -8.55 -3.70
N VAL A 63 -1.19 -7.34 -3.91
CA VAL A 63 0.12 -6.90 -3.41
C VAL A 63 -0.07 -5.72 -2.46
N VAL A 64 0.42 -5.85 -1.24
CA VAL A 64 0.30 -4.81 -0.21
C VAL A 64 1.67 -4.26 0.18
N LEU A 65 1.82 -2.93 0.11
CA LEU A 65 2.98 -2.22 0.64
C LEU A 65 2.74 -1.82 2.10
N LEU A 66 3.55 -2.38 3.00
CA LEU A 66 3.62 -1.93 4.39
C LEU A 66 4.70 -0.85 4.51
N THR A 67 4.35 0.31 5.05
CA THR A 67 5.25 1.46 5.16
C THR A 67 5.19 2.13 6.52
N GLY A 68 6.34 2.40 7.14
CA GLY A 68 6.41 3.23 8.35
C GLY A 68 6.44 4.74 8.06
N ARG A 69 5.93 5.16 6.89
CA ARG A 69 5.79 6.57 6.52
C ARG A 69 4.35 6.99 6.74
N ASP A 70 4.15 8.19 7.28
CA ASP A 70 2.85 8.84 7.36
C ASP A 70 2.24 8.94 5.96
N ILE A 71 1.10 8.31 5.74
CA ILE A 71 0.36 8.41 4.48
C ILE A 71 -0.53 9.65 4.56
N ALA A 72 -0.36 10.57 3.61
CA ALA A 72 -1.12 11.80 3.58
C ALA A 72 -1.63 12.13 2.18
N VAL A 73 -2.72 12.91 2.14
CA VAL A 73 -3.21 13.53 0.91
C VAL A 73 -2.50 14.87 0.77
N TYR A 74 -1.76 15.00 -0.33
CA TYR A 74 -1.04 16.22 -0.68
C TYR A 74 -1.64 16.78 -1.95
N ASN A 75 -1.99 18.06 -1.92
CA ASN A 75 -2.40 18.79 -3.10
C ASN A 75 -1.17 19.42 -3.75
N SER A 76 -0.86 18.94 -4.96
CA SER A 76 0.27 19.42 -5.74
C SER A 76 0.11 20.85 -6.25
N GLU A 77 -1.12 21.30 -6.46
CA GLU A 77 -1.43 22.66 -6.91
C GLU A 77 -1.24 23.68 -5.78
N SER A 78 -1.76 23.37 -4.59
CA SER A 78 -1.66 24.25 -3.42
C SER A 78 -0.37 24.06 -2.61
N GLN A 79 0.43 23.04 -2.95
CA GLN A 79 1.64 22.60 -2.26
C GLN A 79 1.44 22.37 -0.75
N LYS A 80 0.27 21.84 -0.38
CA LYS A 80 -0.12 21.62 1.02
C LYS A 80 -0.59 20.20 1.25
N VAL A 81 -0.33 19.73 2.47
CA VAL A 81 -0.98 18.54 3.00
C VAL A 81 -2.43 18.92 3.33
N GLU A 82 -3.39 18.28 2.69
CA GLU A 82 -4.82 18.52 2.89
C GLU A 82 -5.42 17.60 3.93
N SER A 83 -4.86 16.40 4.10
CA SER A 83 -5.32 15.42 5.08
C SER A 83 -4.18 14.51 5.51
N GLN A 84 -4.12 14.20 6.81
CA GLN A 84 -3.19 13.26 7.44
C GLN A 84 -3.96 12.22 8.25
N GLY A 85 -3.32 11.08 8.53
CA GLY A 85 -3.90 10.03 9.36
C GLY A 85 -4.66 8.95 8.57
N THR A 86 -4.54 8.94 7.24
CA THR A 86 -5.02 7.83 6.43
C THR A 86 -4.17 6.60 6.70
N LEU A 87 -4.74 5.55 7.28
CA LEU A 87 -3.97 4.35 7.66
C LEU A 87 -3.74 3.39 6.48
N GLY A 88 -4.47 3.54 5.38
CA GLY A 88 -4.27 2.72 4.20
C GLY A 88 -5.05 3.22 2.99
N TYR A 89 -4.66 2.75 1.81
CA TYR A 89 -5.30 3.14 0.56
C TYR A 89 -5.22 2.01 -0.48
N ALA A 90 -6.29 1.82 -1.24
CA ALA A 90 -6.41 0.81 -2.28
C ALA A 90 -7.43 1.23 -3.35
N TYR A 91 -7.34 0.62 -4.53
CA TYR A 91 -8.37 0.77 -5.57
C TYR A 91 -9.60 -0.08 -5.24
N VAL A 92 -10.79 0.52 -5.28
CA VAL A 92 -12.06 -0.21 -5.09
C VAL A 92 -12.21 -1.27 -6.18
N GLY A 93 -12.46 -2.53 -5.78
CA GLY A 93 -12.58 -3.65 -6.70
C GLY A 93 -11.29 -4.00 -7.45
N GLY A 94 -10.12 -3.63 -6.93
CA GLY A 94 -8.83 -3.87 -7.57
C GLY A 94 -8.30 -5.31 -7.48
N ALA A 95 -8.85 -6.14 -6.59
CA ALA A 95 -8.44 -7.54 -6.44
C ALA A 95 -8.50 -8.30 -7.78
N CYS A 96 -7.48 -9.11 -8.07
CA CYS A 96 -7.33 -9.87 -9.31
C CYS A 96 -7.27 -9.02 -10.61
N ARG A 97 -7.09 -7.68 -10.52
CA ARG A 97 -6.95 -6.78 -11.70
C ARG A 97 -5.53 -6.25 -11.84
N GLU A 98 -5.28 -5.38 -12.83
CA GLU A 98 -4.01 -4.64 -12.91
C GLU A 98 -3.80 -3.73 -11.68
N SER A 99 -4.90 -3.22 -11.10
CA SER A 99 -4.93 -2.37 -9.92
C SER A 99 -4.93 -3.12 -8.59
N ARG A 100 -4.40 -4.35 -8.56
CA ARG A 100 -4.36 -5.24 -7.38
C ARG A 100 -3.31 -4.84 -6.33
N VAL A 101 -3.27 -3.56 -6.01
CA VAL A 101 -2.34 -2.98 -5.06
C VAL A 101 -3.06 -2.28 -3.92
N GLY A 102 -2.48 -2.39 -2.73
CA GLY A 102 -2.87 -1.63 -1.56
C GLY A 102 -1.63 -1.15 -0.81
N MET A 103 -1.82 -0.13 0.03
CA MET A 103 -0.80 0.33 0.96
C MET A 103 -1.39 0.53 2.34
N VAL A 104 -0.57 0.25 3.35
CA VAL A 104 -0.94 0.39 4.75
C VAL A 104 0.21 1.02 5.52
N GLU A 105 -0.11 2.02 6.33
CA GLU A 105 0.82 2.62 7.28
C GLU A 105 0.99 1.69 8.48
N ASP A 106 2.24 1.31 8.72
CA ASP A 106 2.65 0.62 9.94
C ASP A 106 3.01 1.66 11.01
N LYS A 107 2.11 1.87 11.98
CA LYS A 107 2.39 2.68 13.16
C LYS A 107 3.14 1.84 14.19
N ALA A 108 4.23 2.38 14.72
CA ALA A 108 5.05 1.68 15.71
C ALA A 108 4.19 1.13 16.86
N ASN A 109 4.44 -0.13 17.24
CA ASN A 109 3.73 -0.87 18.28
C ASN A 109 2.25 -1.19 17.98
N MET A 110 1.81 -1.08 16.72
CA MET A 110 0.46 -1.47 16.30
C MET A 110 0.49 -2.85 15.61
N PHE A 111 0.09 -3.90 16.34
CA PHE A 111 -0.06 -5.26 15.79
C PHE A 111 -1.49 -5.58 15.36
N ILE A 112 -2.43 -4.68 15.65
CA ILE A 112 -3.84 -4.77 15.27
C ILE A 112 -3.95 -4.03 13.95
N GLY A 113 -4.31 -4.74 12.88
CA GLY A 113 -4.42 -4.14 11.55
C GLY A 113 -5.27 -2.87 11.55
N SER A 114 -4.85 -1.88 10.78
CA SER A 114 -5.55 -0.61 10.63
C SER A 114 -6.93 -0.81 10.00
N ALA A 115 -7.97 -0.69 10.80
CA ALA A 115 -9.36 -0.63 10.36
C ALA A 115 -9.96 0.70 10.84
N HIS A 116 -10.18 1.62 9.91
CA HIS A 116 -11.11 2.74 10.02
C HIS A 116 -11.67 3.04 8.64
#